data_AF-A0A537S7J4-F1
#
_entry.id   AF-A0A537S7J4-F1
#
_cell.length_a   1.000
_cell.length_b   1.000
_cell.length_c   1.000
_cell.angle_alpha   90.00
_cell.angle_beta   90.00
_cell.angle_gamma   90.00
#
_symmetry.space_group_name_H-M   'P 1'
#
loop_
_entity.id
_entity.type
_entity.pdbx_description
1 polymer ?
#
loop_
_entity_poly.entity_id
_entity_poly.type
_entity_poly.pdbx_seq_one_letter_code
_entity_poly.pdbx_strand_id
1 'polypeptide(L)' 'MLHTVEVGSFCGDLIAALSNMMTWLNSRGSQPVILQEAAGQGTAFRLRFSTEAEALAFVCAFGGRLVG' A
#
# COMPACT_ATOMS: atom_id res chain seq x y z
N MET A 1 6.55 9.74 -13.07
CA MET A 1 6.05 8.36 -13.30
C MET A 1 5.32 7.93 -12.04
N LEU A 2 4.25 7.15 -12.13
CA LEU A 2 3.52 6.68 -10.96
C LEU A 2 4.03 5.28 -10.59
N HIS A 3 4.51 5.13 -9.36
CA HIS A 3 5.06 3.87 -8.87
C HIS A 3 3.98 3.08 -8.15
N THR A 4 3.75 1.84 -8.56
CA THR A 4 2.67 1.03 -7.99
C THR A 4 3.25 0.03 -7.01
N VAL A 5 2.71 -0.02 -5.79
CA VAL A 5 3.05 -1.04 -4.79
C VAL A 5 1.88 -1.97 -4.63
N GLU A 6 2.13 -3.27 -4.69
CA GLU A 6 1.16 -4.31 -4.41
C GLU A 6 1.48 -4.96 -3.06
N VAL A 7 0.51 -4.91 -2.15
CA VAL A 7 0.57 -5.52 -0.83
C VAL A 7 -0.34 -6.73 -0.84
N GLY A 8 0.23 -7.89 -0.53
CA GLY A 8 -0.51 -9.14 -0.39
C GLY A 8 -1.44 -9.13 0.81
N SER A 9 -2.40 -10.06 0.81
CA SER A 9 -3.48 -10.17 1.80
C SER A 9 -2.98 -10.02 3.23
N PHE A 10 -3.51 -9.02 3.95
CA PHE A 10 -3.35 -8.91 5.39
C PHE A 10 -4.01 -10.12 6.03
N CYS A 11 -3.21 -11.06 6.54
CA CYS A 11 -3.70 -12.19 7.32
C CYS A 11 -4.05 -11.69 8.72
N GLY A 12 -5.21 -11.05 8.87
CA GLY A 12 -5.65 -10.47 10.14
C GLY A 12 -6.71 -9.39 9.99
N ASP A 13 -6.74 -8.47 10.96
CA ASP A 13 -7.74 -7.41 11.08
C ASP A 13 -7.51 -6.31 10.01
N LEU A 14 -8.22 -6.46 8.89
CA LEU A 14 -8.10 -5.57 7.73
C LEU A 14 -8.31 -4.10 8.10
N ILE A 15 -9.22 -3.83 9.04
CA ILE A 15 -9.56 -2.48 9.49
C ILE A 15 -8.36 -1.85 10.23
N ALA A 16 -7.66 -2.61 11.06
CA ALA A 16 -6.47 -2.14 11.75
C ALA A 16 -5.32 -1.89 10.76
N ALA A 17 -5.14 -2.78 9.78
CA ALA A 17 -4.14 -2.61 8.72
C ALA A 17 -4.38 -1.35 7.89
N LEU A 18 -5.63 -1.12 7.46
CA LEU A 18 -6.03 0.09 6.73
C LEU A 18 -5.87 1.36 7.58
N SER A 19 -6.21 1.29 8.87
CA SER A 19 -6.05 2.44 9.78
C SER A 19 -4.57 2.81 9.94
N ASN A 20 -3.70 1.82 10.18
CA ASN A 20 -2.24 2.04 10.26
C ASN A 20 -1.68 2.59 8.94
N MET A 21 -2.17 2.10 7.81
CA MET A 21 -1.80 2.59 6.48
C MET A 21 -2.19 4.06 6.31
N MET A 22 -3.43 4.43 6.62
CA MET A 22 -3.89 5.83 6.56
C MET A 22 -3.11 6.73 7.51
N THR A 23 -2.79 6.28 8.73
CA THR A 23 -1.97 7.05 9.68
C THR A 23 -0.56 7.27 9.14
N TRP A 24 0.07 6.24 8.58
CA TRP A 24 1.42 6.36 8.00
C TRP A 24 1.44 7.32 6.80
N LEU A 25 0.41 7.26 5.95
CA LEU A 25 0.27 8.17 4.79
C LEU A 25 0.07 9.61 5.23
N ASN A 26 -0.82 9.86 6.20
CA ASN A 26 -1.02 11.19 6.76
C ASN A 26 0.24 11.75 7.41
N SER A 27 1.01 10.93 8.13
CA SER A 27 2.28 11.34 8.75
C SER A 27 3.31 11.83 7.74
N ARG A 28 3.25 11.37 6.49
CA ARG A 28 4.21 11.72 5.43
C ARG A 28 3.68 12.76 4.45
N GLY A 29 2.41 13.16 4.61
CA GLY A 29 1.72 14.01 3.63
C GLY A 29 1.50 13.33 2.28
N SER A 30 1.69 12.01 2.21
CA SER A 30 1.55 11.21 1.00
C SER A 30 0.08 10.89 0.76
N GLN A 31 -0.44 11.21 -0.43
CA GLN A 31 -1.80 10.86 -0.86
C GLN A 31 -1.75 9.90 -2.05
N PRO A 32 -1.38 8.62 -1.84
CA PRO A 32 -1.39 7.65 -2.91
C PRO A 32 -2.82 7.30 -3.32
N VAL A 33 -2.99 6.93 -4.59
CA VAL A 33 -4.25 6.35 -5.05
C VAL A 33 -4.29 4.90 -4.57
N ILE A 34 -5.19 4.59 -3.65
CA ILE A 34 -5.41 3.25 -3.10
C ILE A 34 -6.46 2.55 -3.97
N LEU A 35 -6.05 1.47 -4.63
CA LEU A 35 -6.87 0.57 -5.42
C LEU A 35 -6.92 -0.78 -4.69
N GLN A 36 -8.10 -1.15 -4.21
CA GLN A 36 -8.32 -2.48 -3.65
C GLN A 36 -8.67 -3.45 -4.79
N GLU A 37 -7.88 -4.50 -4.98
CA GLU A 37 -8.19 -5.60 -5.90
C GLU A 37 -8.44 -6.87 -5.08
N ALA A 38 -9.63 -7.44 -5.21
CA ALA A 38 -9.90 -8.77 -4.66
C ALA A 38 -9.25 -9.81 -5.57
N ALA A 39 -8.07 -10.30 -5.19
CA ALA A 39 -7.47 -11.46 -5.84
C ALA A 39 -8.17 -12.72 -5.34
N GLY A 40 -8.43 -13.71 -6.20
CA GLY A 40 -9.28 -14.87 -5.93
C GLY A 40 -8.92 -15.76 -4.71
N GLN A 41 -7.82 -15.48 -3.99
CA GLN A 41 -7.44 -16.12 -2.72
C GLN A 41 -7.09 -15.13 -1.58
N GLY A 42 -7.25 -13.81 -1.76
CA GLY A 42 -6.95 -12.81 -0.74
C GLY A 42 -7.15 -11.36 -1.22
N THR A 43 -7.28 -10.42 -0.29
CA THR A 43 -7.42 -9.00 -0.64
C THR A 43 -6.05 -8.41 -0.98
N ALA A 44 -5.80 -8.08 -2.24
CA ALA A 44 -4.59 -7.38 -2.64
C ALA A 44 -4.84 -5.87 -2.61
N PHE A 45 -3.90 -5.11 -2.07
CA PHE A 45 -3.96 -3.64 -2.09
C PHE A 45 -2.91 -3.11 -3.04
N ARG A 46 -3.35 -2.31 -4.01
CA ARG A 46 -2.47 -1.54 -4.87
C ARG A 46 -2.44 -0.09 -4.45
N LEU A 47 -1.25 0.45 -4.27
CA LEU A 47 -1.04 1.86 -3.93
C LEU A 47 -0.18 2.49 -5.01
N ARG A 48 -0.66 3.59 -5.60
CA ARG A 48 0.13 4.35 -6.58
C ARG A 48 0.71 5.58 -5.92
N PHE A 49 2.03 5.62 -5.86
CA PHE A 49 2.82 6.74 -5.33
C PHE A 49 3.35 7.62 -6.46
N SER A 50 3.54 8.90 -6.15
CA SER A 50 4.10 9.87 -7.08
C SER A 50 5.62 9.76 -7.21
N THR A 51 6.28 9.19 -6.21
CA THR A 51 7.74 9.02 -6.18
C THR A 51 8.15 7.60 -5.83
N GLU A 52 9.28 7.15 -6.38
CA GLU A 52 9.85 5.83 -6.07
C GLU A 52 10.26 5.73 -4.60
N ALA A 53 10.79 6.82 -4.04
CA ALA A 53 11.21 6.87 -2.64
C ALA A 53 10.05 6.60 -1.66
N GLU A 54 8.87 7.15 -1.92
CA GLU A 54 7.68 6.86 -1.12
C GLU A 54 7.22 5.41 -1.29
N ALA A 55 7.23 4.91 -2.52
CA ALA A 55 6.85 3.53 -2.82
C ALA A 55 7.77 2.52 -2.12
N LEU A 56 9.08 2.73 -2.18
CA LEU A 56 10.07 1.90 -1.47
C LEU A 56 9.90 2.01 0.05
N ALA A 57 9.72 3.22 0.59
CA ALA A 57 9.51 3.38 2.01
C ALA A 57 8.22 2.71 2.49
N PHE A 58 7.19 2.69 1.65
CA PHE A 58 5.95 2.00 1.91
C PHE A 58 6.15 0.47 1.91
N VAL A 59 6.84 -0.08 0.91
CA VAL A 59 7.20 -1.51 0.85
C VAL A 59 8.02 -1.92 2.10
N CYS A 60 8.95 -1.08 2.56
CA CYS A 60 9.71 -1.34 3.78
C CYS A 60 8.84 -1.35 5.05
N ALA A 61 7.76 -0.56 5.10
CA ALA A 61 6.92 -0.43 6.29
C ALA A 61 5.83 -1.51 6.39
N PHE A 62 5.18 -1.84 5.28
CA PHE A 62 4.01 -2.74 5.26
C PHE A 62 4.29 -4.09 4.59
N GLY A 63 5.47 -4.25 3.97
CA GLY A 63 5.73 -5.37 3.08
C GLY A 63 5.00 -5.21 1.74
N GLY A 64 5.39 -6.01 0.75
CA GLY A 64 4.81 -5.99 -0.58
C GLY A 64 5.86 -5.97 -1.68
N ARG A 65 5.42 -5.62 -2.89
CA ARG A 65 6.26 -5.59 -4.08
C ARG A 65 6.00 -4.33 -4.89
N LEU A 66 7.06 -3.70 -5.37
CA LEU A 66 6.96 -2.63 -6.36
C LEU A 66 6.65 -3.25 -7.74
N VAL A 67 5.59 -2.76 -8.37
CA VAL A 67 5.05 -3.19 -9.66
C VAL A 67 5.02 -1.98 -10.60
N GLY A 68 6.20 -1.56 -11.05
CA GLY A 68 6.36 -0.44 -12.00
C GLY A 68 6.83 0.85 -11.35
#